data_AF-A0A2S6UQD7-F1
#
_entry.id   AF-A0A2S6UQD7-F1
#
_cell.length_a   1.000
_cell.length_b   1.000
_cell.length_c   1.000
_cell.angle_alpha   90.00
_cell.angle_beta   90.00
_cell.angle_gamma   90.00
#
_symmetry.space_group_name_H-M   'P 1'
#
loop_
_entity.id
_entity.type
_entity.pdbx_description
1 polymer ?
#
loop_
_entity_poly.entity_id
_entity_poly.type
_entity_poly.pdbx_seq_one_letter_code
_entity_poly.pdbx_strand_id
1 'polypeptide(L)'
;MNIFFSDCLGFFIIEFGYKILAIYIRFLIKPLGATKSRGGPKLLLLHHGRFKDDVRVINEKTSLTFYPLDMYLFRYINSIYLTNSVIIEFHKYIDNEKSLKNYICGSKIVDEAFWNQVNLIAKVLGQLKKKKIINAITSPNFSYLYDQTWQYGANLANVPFVALHKECNRDKKEIQRFSEIYKKYSYPFKGKYISVYNENEKKCIVNSGIASSEQVVVNGCPRQDDSFDYFNNSKFPRHNNYVTFFFI
;
A
#
# COMPACT_ATOMS: atom_id res chain seq x y z
N MET A 1 15.21 41.46 -8.81
CA MET A 1 16.20 40.47 -8.35
C MET A 1 15.70 39.49 -7.28
N ASN A 2 14.45 39.59 -6.79
CA ASN A 2 13.91 38.72 -5.73
C ASN A 2 13.09 37.50 -6.22
N ILE A 3 12.61 37.49 -7.47
CA ILE A 3 11.81 36.36 -8.00
C ILE A 3 12.72 35.18 -8.37
N PHE A 4 13.86 35.45 -9.00
CA PHE A 4 14.84 34.42 -9.39
C PHE A 4 15.47 33.67 -8.20
N PHE A 5 15.69 34.35 -7.06
CA PHE A 5 16.26 33.71 -5.87
C PHE A 5 15.26 32.81 -5.14
N SER A 6 13.97 33.20 -5.10
CA SER A 6 12.87 32.39 -4.58
C SER A 6 12.72 31.08 -5.36
N ASP A 7 12.72 31.17 -6.68
CA ASP A 7 12.50 30.02 -7.56
C ASP A 7 13.71 29.07 -7.57
N CYS A 8 14.93 29.61 -7.52
CA CYS A 8 16.15 28.81 -7.37
C CYS A 8 16.24 28.10 -6.02
N LEU A 9 15.84 28.73 -4.91
CA LEU A 9 15.85 28.09 -3.58
C LEU A 9 14.79 27.00 -3.48
N GLY A 10 13.59 27.24 -4.02
CA GLY A 10 12.52 26.24 -4.14
C GLY A 10 12.96 25.04 -4.99
N PHE A 11 13.61 25.29 -6.13
CA PHE A 11 14.18 24.24 -6.97
C PHE A 11 15.29 23.45 -6.27
N PHE A 12 16.18 24.12 -5.52
CA PHE A 12 17.25 23.46 -4.77
C PHE A 12 16.72 22.57 -3.64
N ILE A 13 15.71 23.05 -2.89
CA ILE A 13 15.05 22.29 -1.84
C ILE A 13 14.31 21.09 -2.42
N ILE A 14 13.69 21.20 -3.59
CA ILE A 14 12.98 20.09 -4.25
C ILE A 14 13.96 19.08 -4.86
N GLU A 15 15.04 19.52 -5.50
CA GLU A 15 16.03 18.63 -6.14
C GLU A 15 17.00 17.94 -5.18
N PHE A 16 17.20 18.47 -3.97
CA PHE A 16 18.00 17.80 -2.94
C PHE A 16 17.15 17.22 -1.80
N GLY A 17 15.95 17.75 -1.56
CA GLY A 17 15.06 17.34 -0.46
C GLY A 17 14.69 15.86 -0.51
N TYR A 18 14.46 15.29 -1.69
CA TYR A 18 14.17 13.85 -1.80
C TYR A 18 15.36 12.96 -1.39
N LYS A 19 16.61 13.43 -1.60
CA LYS A 19 17.81 12.68 -1.18
C LYS A 19 17.93 12.69 0.34
N ILE A 20 17.69 13.85 0.96
CA ILE A 20 17.66 14.00 2.42
C ILE A 20 16.56 13.13 3.00
N LEU A 21 15.35 13.17 2.43
CA LEU A 21 14.23 12.34 2.87
C LEU A 21 14.53 10.84 2.72
N ALA A 22 15.14 10.40 1.61
CA ALA A 22 15.55 9.01 1.44
C ALA A 22 16.62 8.57 2.46
N ILE A 23 17.56 9.46 2.79
CA ILE A 23 18.56 9.22 3.85
C ILE A 23 17.87 9.11 5.21
N TYR A 24 16.94 10.02 5.51
CA TYR A 24 16.17 10.01 6.75
C TYR A 24 15.34 8.73 6.91
N ILE A 25 14.60 8.34 5.87
CA ILE A 25 13.86 7.06 5.83
C ILE A 25 14.81 5.89 6.10
N ARG A 26 15.97 5.84 5.43
CA ARG A 26 16.96 4.77 5.64
C ARG A 26 17.43 4.65 7.09
N PHE A 27 17.64 5.78 7.78
CA PHE A 27 18.10 5.76 9.17
C PHE A 27 17.01 5.27 10.13
N LEU A 28 15.75 5.63 9.86
CA LEU A 28 14.62 5.30 10.70
C LEU A 28 14.11 3.86 10.53
N ILE A 29 14.03 3.37 9.29
CA ILE A 29 13.47 2.04 9.06
C ILE A 29 14.40 0.94 9.61
N LYS A 30 13.80 0.00 10.34
CA LYS A 30 14.47 -1.20 10.87
C LYS A 30 13.71 -2.45 10.42
N PRO A 31 14.39 -3.57 10.16
CA PRO A 31 13.69 -4.79 9.76
C PRO A 31 12.76 -5.29 10.88
N LEU A 32 11.60 -5.83 10.53
CA LEU A 32 10.74 -6.57 11.45
C LEU A 32 11.32 -7.97 11.72
N GLY A 33 11.30 -8.40 12.98
CA GLY A 33 11.79 -9.73 13.38
C GLY A 33 13.32 -9.84 13.46
N ALA A 34 13.82 -11.08 13.56
CA ALA A 34 15.22 -11.37 13.91
C ALA A 34 16.24 -10.67 12.99
N THR A 35 17.29 -10.17 13.63
CA THR A 35 18.33 -9.25 13.14
C THR A 35 19.17 -9.72 11.95
N LYS A 36 19.03 -10.98 11.50
CA LYS A 36 19.78 -11.52 10.36
C LYS A 36 18.92 -11.50 9.10
N SER A 37 19.31 -10.66 8.14
CA SER A 37 18.75 -10.67 6.78
C SER A 37 18.80 -12.09 6.21
N ARG A 38 17.64 -12.65 5.84
CA ARG A 38 17.52 -13.99 5.25
C ARG A 38 17.90 -14.05 3.77
N GLY A 39 18.60 -13.03 3.25
CA GLY A 39 19.03 -12.93 1.86
C GLY A 39 17.94 -12.67 0.82
N GLY A 40 16.66 -12.66 1.21
CA GLY A 40 15.54 -12.41 0.30
C GLY A 40 15.21 -10.93 0.07
N PRO A 41 14.17 -10.65 -0.75
CA PRO A 41 13.72 -9.29 -1.05
C PRO A 41 13.37 -8.46 0.19
N LYS A 42 13.72 -7.18 0.15
CA LYS A 42 13.45 -6.17 1.18
C LYS A 42 12.23 -5.33 0.80
N LEU A 43 11.19 -5.31 1.63
CA LEU A 43 9.94 -4.63 1.32
C LEU A 43 9.75 -3.44 2.25
N LEU A 44 9.51 -2.24 1.70
CA LEU A 44 8.99 -1.13 2.48
C LEU A 44 7.52 -1.41 2.80
N LEU A 45 7.18 -1.39 4.08
CA LEU A 45 5.86 -1.79 4.57
C LEU A 45 5.07 -0.56 5.00
N LEU A 46 4.05 -0.20 4.20
CA LEU A 46 3.08 0.85 4.52
C LEU A 46 2.02 0.31 5.46
N HIS A 47 1.50 1.14 6.36
CA HIS A 47 0.40 0.79 7.28
C HIS A 47 0.63 -0.46 8.13
N HIS A 48 1.87 -0.75 8.54
CA HIS A 48 2.24 -1.96 9.30
C HIS A 48 1.24 -2.32 10.42
N GLY A 49 0.74 -1.31 11.14
CA GLY A 49 -0.23 -1.49 12.22
C GLY A 49 -1.53 -2.20 11.85
N ARG A 50 -1.92 -2.25 10.56
CA ARG A 50 -3.22 -2.76 10.11
C ARG A 50 -3.25 -4.25 9.73
N PHE A 51 -2.10 -4.92 9.70
CA PHE A 51 -1.97 -6.30 9.20
C PHE A 51 -0.72 -7.01 9.74
N LYS A 52 -0.43 -6.77 11.02
CA LYS A 52 0.76 -7.28 11.69
C LYS A 52 0.84 -8.81 11.66
N ASP A 53 -0.29 -9.50 11.81
CA ASP A 53 -0.32 -10.96 11.88
C ASP A 53 0.04 -11.60 10.54
N ASP A 54 -0.55 -11.11 9.44
CA ASP A 54 -0.19 -11.52 8.09
C ASP A 54 1.30 -11.31 7.82
N VAL A 55 1.82 -10.11 8.14
CA VAL A 55 3.23 -9.76 7.95
C VAL A 55 4.14 -10.63 8.81
N ARG A 56 3.79 -10.89 10.07
CA ARG A 56 4.56 -11.74 10.98
C ARG A 56 4.73 -13.13 10.38
N VAL A 57 3.63 -13.78 9.99
CA VAL A 57 3.68 -15.14 9.46
C VAL A 57 4.49 -15.20 8.17
N ILE A 58 4.28 -14.24 7.25
CA ILE A 58 5.08 -14.17 6.02
C ILE A 58 6.58 -13.99 6.35
N ASN A 59 6.92 -13.10 7.28
CA ASN A 59 8.30 -12.84 7.67
C ASN A 59 8.95 -14.05 8.35
N GLU A 60 8.19 -14.84 9.09
CA GLU A 60 8.65 -16.05 9.78
C GLU A 60 8.83 -17.23 8.83
N LYS A 61 7.95 -17.38 7.83
CA LYS A 61 7.93 -18.54 6.92
C LYS A 61 8.64 -18.33 5.59
N THR A 62 9.01 -17.09 5.25
CA THR A 62 9.69 -16.77 3.99
C THR A 62 11.06 -16.11 4.19
N SER A 63 11.76 -15.85 3.09
CA SER A 63 13.01 -15.06 3.08
C SER A 63 12.78 -13.55 2.96
N LEU A 64 11.53 -13.10 2.85
CA LEU A 64 11.19 -11.68 2.76
C LEU A 64 11.61 -10.94 4.03
N THR A 65 12.05 -9.69 3.89
CA THR A 65 12.35 -8.81 5.02
C THR A 65 11.51 -7.55 4.92
N PHE A 66 10.70 -7.27 5.93
CA PHE A 66 9.84 -6.08 5.96
C PHE A 66 10.47 -4.93 6.75
N TYR A 67 10.41 -3.73 6.19
CA TYR A 67 10.85 -2.49 6.79
C TYR A 67 9.63 -1.58 6.98
N PRO A 68 9.05 -1.50 8.18
CA PRO A 68 7.86 -0.69 8.43
C PRO A 68 8.21 0.77 8.28
N LEU A 69 7.42 1.49 7.48
CA LEU A 69 7.43 2.93 7.48
C LEU A 69 6.58 3.41 8.66
N ASP A 70 7.19 4.21 9.53
CA ASP A 70 6.48 4.81 10.66
C ASP A 70 5.25 5.61 10.18
N MET A 71 4.15 5.53 10.93
CA MET A 71 2.89 6.13 10.52
C MET A 71 2.94 7.67 10.54
N TYR A 72 3.68 8.27 11.47
CA TYR A 72 3.86 9.73 11.49
C TYR A 72 4.69 10.19 10.30
N LEU A 73 5.77 9.46 9.98
CA LEU A 73 6.55 9.73 8.78
C LEU A 73 5.74 9.52 7.49
N PHE A 74 4.95 8.46 7.39
CA PHE A 74 4.04 8.25 6.26
C PHE A 74 3.08 9.43 6.10
N ARG A 75 2.44 9.87 7.19
CA ARG A 75 1.53 11.03 7.18
C ARG A 75 2.25 12.31 6.75
N TYR A 76 3.44 12.55 7.30
CA TYR A 76 4.26 13.72 6.98
C TYR A 76 4.62 13.74 5.48
N ILE A 77 5.09 12.62 4.93
CA ILE A 77 5.42 12.51 3.51
C ILE A 77 4.18 12.81 2.65
N ASN A 78 3.02 12.25 3.01
CA ASN A 78 1.78 12.46 2.27
C ASN A 78 1.17 13.86 2.45
N SER A 79 1.66 14.68 3.40
CA SER A 79 1.17 16.04 3.61
C SER A 79 2.02 17.13 2.94
N ILE A 80 3.17 16.79 2.34
CA ILE A 80 4.12 17.78 1.79
C ILE A 80 3.45 18.72 0.77
N TYR A 81 2.57 18.20 -0.07
CA TYR A 81 1.85 18.98 -1.08
C TYR A 81 0.36 19.24 -0.73
N LEU A 82 -0.07 18.92 0.50
CA LEU A 82 -1.45 19.15 0.96
C LEU A 82 -1.58 20.51 1.65
N THR A 83 -1.62 21.59 0.87
CA THR A 83 -1.91 22.93 1.38
C THR A 83 -3.40 23.08 1.77
N ASN A 84 -3.75 24.09 2.56
CA ASN A 84 -5.16 24.37 2.88
C ASN A 84 -6.03 24.57 1.63
N SER A 85 -5.50 25.24 0.59
CA SER A 85 -6.21 25.42 -0.68
C SER A 85 -6.45 24.08 -1.39
N VAL A 86 -5.45 23.21 -1.43
CA VAL A 86 -5.59 21.85 -1.98
C VAL A 86 -6.63 21.06 -1.20
N ILE A 87 -6.63 21.13 0.14
CA ILE A 87 -7.58 20.39 0.99
C ILE A 87 -9.01 20.89 0.79
N ILE A 88 -9.22 22.21 0.84
CA ILE A 88 -10.54 22.83 0.61
C ILE A 88 -11.08 22.43 -0.76
N GLU A 89 -10.22 22.49 -1.77
CA GLU A 89 -10.60 22.14 -3.12
C GLU A 89 -10.91 20.65 -3.24
N PHE A 90 -10.05 19.78 -2.72
CA PHE A 90 -10.24 18.33 -2.72
C PHE A 90 -11.55 17.91 -2.05
N HIS A 91 -11.95 18.54 -0.93
CA HIS A 91 -13.22 18.24 -0.27
C HIS A 91 -14.45 18.52 -1.15
N LYS A 92 -14.41 19.53 -2.05
CA LYS A 92 -15.51 19.77 -3.01
C LYS A 92 -15.78 18.58 -3.93
N TYR A 93 -14.76 17.75 -4.16
CA TYR A 93 -14.80 16.61 -5.06
C TYR A 93 -15.09 15.28 -4.34
N ILE A 94 -14.69 15.16 -3.05
CA ILE A 94 -14.97 13.96 -2.26
C ILE A 94 -16.48 13.73 -2.11
N ASP A 95 -17.26 14.79 -1.91
CA ASP A 95 -18.71 14.69 -1.72
C ASP A 95 -19.48 14.39 -3.02
N ASN A 96 -18.83 14.51 -4.17
CA ASN A 96 -19.43 14.27 -5.48
C ASN A 96 -18.95 12.91 -6.01
N GLU A 97 -19.72 11.85 -5.73
CA GLU A 97 -19.43 10.40 -5.96
C GLU A 97 -18.85 10.02 -7.34
N LYS A 98 -18.85 10.92 -8.33
CA LYS A 98 -18.34 10.69 -9.70
C LYS A 98 -16.85 11.01 -9.89
N SER A 99 -16.21 11.83 -9.06
CA SER A 99 -14.94 12.47 -9.44
C SER A 99 -13.65 11.79 -8.97
N LEU A 100 -13.72 10.84 -8.03
CA LEU A 100 -12.50 10.28 -7.41
C LEU A 100 -11.84 9.15 -8.19
N LYS A 101 -12.48 8.54 -9.20
CA LYS A 101 -11.97 7.30 -9.81
C LYS A 101 -10.56 7.39 -10.38
N ASN A 102 -10.02 8.59 -10.63
CA ASN A 102 -8.67 8.75 -11.16
C ASN A 102 -7.70 9.55 -10.28
N TYR A 103 -8.10 10.00 -9.07
CA TYR A 103 -7.37 11.00 -8.26
C TYR A 103 -7.20 12.38 -8.93
N ILE A 104 -7.15 12.40 -10.25
CA ILE A 104 -7.32 13.53 -11.14
C ILE A 104 -8.80 13.92 -11.07
N CYS A 105 -9.13 14.82 -10.16
CA CYS A 105 -10.51 15.29 -9.98
C CYS A 105 -10.87 16.42 -10.96
N GLY A 106 -9.93 16.80 -11.84
CA GLY A 106 -10.09 17.85 -12.83
C GLY A 106 -9.85 19.25 -12.27
N SER A 107 -9.51 19.36 -10.98
CA SER A 107 -9.05 20.61 -10.39
C SER A 107 -7.55 20.73 -10.55
N LYS A 108 -7.11 21.75 -11.29
CA LYS A 108 -5.70 21.99 -11.60
C LYS A 108 -4.81 21.95 -10.36
N ILE A 109 -5.23 22.58 -9.25
CA ILE A 109 -4.41 22.64 -8.03
C ILE A 109 -4.31 21.28 -7.31
N VAL A 110 -5.38 20.47 -7.33
CA VAL A 110 -5.38 19.14 -6.73
C VAL A 110 -4.56 18.18 -7.59
N ASP A 111 -4.74 18.24 -8.91
CA ASP A 111 -4.05 17.39 -9.87
C ASP A 111 -2.54 17.69 -9.85
N GLU A 112 -2.14 18.96 -9.78
CA GLU A 112 -0.74 19.39 -9.62
C GLU A 112 -0.15 18.87 -8.29
N ALA A 113 -0.87 19.02 -7.17
CA ALA A 113 -0.43 18.52 -5.87
C ALA A 113 -0.24 16.99 -5.89
N PHE A 114 -1.16 16.25 -6.50
CA PHE A 114 -1.06 14.81 -6.67
C PHE A 114 0.20 14.42 -7.46
N TRP A 115 0.42 15.01 -8.63
CA TRP A 115 1.58 14.68 -9.46
C TRP A 115 2.90 15.11 -8.83
N ASN A 116 2.93 16.22 -8.11
CA ASN A 116 4.09 16.63 -7.32
C ASN A 116 4.42 15.59 -6.23
N GLN A 117 3.39 15.09 -5.52
CA GLN A 117 3.55 14.03 -4.53
C GLN A 117 4.04 12.72 -5.16
N VAL A 118 3.47 12.33 -6.30
CA VAL A 118 3.90 11.15 -7.08
C VAL A 118 5.37 11.26 -7.48
N ASN A 119 5.79 12.41 -8.01
CA ASN A 119 7.16 12.65 -8.44
C ASN A 119 8.15 12.62 -7.27
N LEU A 120 7.79 13.23 -6.14
CA LEU A 120 8.61 13.16 -4.92
C LEU A 120 8.78 11.71 -4.45
N ILE A 121 7.67 10.96 -4.35
CA ILE A 121 7.71 9.55 -3.95
C ILE A 121 8.56 8.73 -4.92
N ALA A 122 8.39 8.91 -6.24
CA ALA A 122 9.19 8.23 -7.25
C ALA A 122 10.70 8.48 -7.07
N LYS A 123 11.09 9.75 -6.85
CA LYS A 123 12.49 10.11 -6.61
C LYS A 123 13.04 9.47 -5.32
N VAL A 124 12.27 9.49 -4.23
CA VAL A 124 12.65 8.84 -2.96
C VAL A 124 12.81 7.33 -3.13
N LEU A 125 11.82 6.66 -3.71
CA LEU A 125 11.82 5.23 -3.93
C LEU A 125 12.97 4.80 -4.87
N GLY A 126 13.22 5.58 -5.92
CA GLY A 126 14.35 5.38 -6.82
C GLY A 126 15.69 5.43 -6.08
N GLN A 127 15.87 6.36 -5.14
CA GLN A 127 17.08 6.42 -4.30
C GLN A 127 17.19 5.21 -3.36
N LEU A 128 16.10 4.81 -2.70
CA LEU A 128 16.09 3.66 -1.80
C LEU A 128 16.39 2.36 -2.56
N LYS A 129 15.81 2.17 -3.76
CA LYS A 129 16.09 1.04 -4.65
C LYS A 129 17.54 1.06 -5.14
N LYS A 130 18.04 2.20 -5.65
CA LYS A 130 19.42 2.34 -6.14
C LYS A 130 20.45 1.98 -5.06
N LYS A 131 20.18 2.35 -3.81
CA LYS A 131 21.02 2.02 -2.64
C LYS A 131 20.77 0.62 -2.06
N LYS A 132 19.97 -0.23 -2.72
CA LYS A 132 19.62 -1.59 -2.28
C LYS A 132 19.04 -1.66 -0.86
N ILE A 133 18.35 -0.59 -0.45
CA ILE A 133 17.66 -0.50 0.85
C ILE A 133 16.35 -1.28 0.76
N ILE A 134 15.62 -1.13 -0.34
CA ILE A 134 14.38 -1.86 -0.62
C ILE A 134 14.41 -2.43 -2.05
N ASN A 135 13.61 -3.45 -2.27
CA ASN A 135 13.35 -4.09 -3.56
C ASN A 135 11.90 -3.83 -4.02
N ALA A 136 10.96 -3.70 -3.09
CA ALA A 136 9.54 -3.50 -3.37
C ALA A 136 8.86 -2.73 -2.22
N ILE A 137 7.59 -2.38 -2.41
CA ILE A 137 6.71 -1.75 -1.42
C ILE A 137 5.49 -2.64 -1.24
N THR A 138 4.95 -2.66 -0.04
CA THR A 138 3.72 -3.37 0.27
C THR A 138 2.77 -2.56 1.13
N SER A 139 1.47 -2.83 0.97
CA SER A 139 0.37 -2.20 1.71
C SER A 139 -0.73 -3.25 1.98
N PRO A 140 -1.54 -3.12 3.06
CA PRO A 140 -2.62 -4.08 3.36
C PRO A 140 -3.84 -3.93 2.45
N ASN A 141 -3.88 -2.93 1.57
CA ASN A 141 -5.05 -2.67 0.75
C ASN A 141 -4.66 -2.03 -0.60
N PHE A 142 -5.34 -2.44 -1.66
CA PHE A 142 -5.16 -1.87 -3.00
C PHE A 142 -5.87 -0.50 -3.17
N SER A 143 -6.92 -0.22 -2.38
CA SER A 143 -7.84 0.91 -2.59
C SER A 143 -7.61 2.11 -1.67
N TYR A 144 -6.59 2.08 -0.81
CA TYR A 144 -6.31 3.23 0.05
C TYR A 144 -5.97 4.47 -0.76
N LEU A 145 -6.66 5.57 -0.42
CA LEU A 145 -6.50 6.88 -1.05
C LEU A 145 -5.03 7.32 -1.02
N TYR A 146 -4.44 7.42 0.18
CA TYR A 146 -3.05 7.87 0.31
C TYR A 146 -2.04 6.93 -0.36
N ASP A 147 -2.40 5.67 -0.62
CA ASP A 147 -1.49 4.73 -1.28
C ASP A 147 -1.47 4.91 -2.79
N GLN A 148 -2.41 5.64 -3.38
CA GLN A 148 -2.44 5.87 -4.82
C GLN A 148 -1.17 6.59 -5.28
N THR A 149 -0.76 7.66 -4.60
CA THR A 149 0.49 8.38 -4.93
C THR A 149 1.72 7.46 -4.83
N TRP A 150 1.71 6.51 -3.89
CA TRP A 150 2.76 5.51 -3.75
C TRP A 150 2.73 4.47 -4.86
N GLN A 151 1.56 4.01 -5.31
CA GLN A 151 1.44 3.09 -6.45
C GLN A 151 1.97 3.73 -7.73
N TYR A 152 1.53 4.95 -8.04
CA TYR A 152 2.01 5.70 -9.21
C TYR A 152 3.51 6.00 -9.11
N GLY A 153 3.99 6.49 -7.96
CA GLY A 153 5.40 6.79 -7.75
C GLY A 153 6.29 5.55 -7.83
N ALA A 154 5.82 4.41 -7.32
CA ALA A 154 6.53 3.14 -7.41
C ALA A 154 6.65 2.66 -8.86
N ASN A 155 5.57 2.77 -9.64
CA ASN A 155 5.59 2.45 -11.07
C ASN A 155 6.64 3.32 -11.82
N LEU A 156 6.61 4.65 -11.62
CA LEU A 156 7.60 5.57 -12.22
C LEU A 156 9.05 5.24 -11.80
N ALA A 157 9.26 4.81 -10.56
CA ALA A 157 10.57 4.41 -10.05
C ALA A 157 11.00 2.98 -10.43
N ASN A 158 10.16 2.25 -11.18
CA ASN A 158 10.32 0.82 -11.46
C ASN A 158 10.47 -0.01 -10.17
N VAL A 159 9.81 0.38 -9.08
CA VAL A 159 9.74 -0.34 -7.81
C VAL A 159 8.42 -1.10 -7.78
N PRO A 160 8.39 -2.44 -7.66
CA PRO A 160 7.15 -3.18 -7.52
C PRO A 160 6.37 -2.74 -6.29
N PHE A 161 5.09 -2.39 -6.48
CA PHE A 161 4.12 -2.22 -5.40
C PHE A 161 3.24 -3.46 -5.34
N VAL A 162 3.16 -4.10 -4.18
CA VAL A 162 2.36 -5.31 -3.95
C VAL A 162 1.33 -5.04 -2.86
N ALA A 163 0.04 -5.16 -3.17
CA ALA A 163 -1.00 -5.07 -2.14
C ALA A 163 -1.23 -6.45 -1.52
N LEU A 164 -1.10 -6.57 -0.20
CA LEU A 164 -1.50 -7.74 0.59
C LEU A 164 -2.93 -7.52 1.09
N HIS A 165 -3.91 -7.63 0.18
CA HIS A 165 -5.28 -7.28 0.48
C HIS A 165 -5.91 -8.26 1.45
N LYS A 166 -6.24 -7.76 2.65
CA LYS A 166 -6.70 -8.60 3.77
C LYS A 166 -8.22 -8.72 3.93
N GLU A 167 -8.99 -7.90 3.25
CA GLU A 167 -10.46 -7.81 3.44
C GLU A 167 -11.23 -8.74 2.51
N CYS A 168 -10.81 -10.01 2.43
CA CYS A 168 -11.28 -10.99 1.43
C CYS A 168 -12.50 -11.84 1.87
N ASN A 169 -13.36 -11.34 2.75
CA ASN A 169 -14.51 -12.11 3.27
C ASN A 169 -15.71 -12.01 2.32
N ARG A 170 -15.56 -12.49 1.07
CA ARG A 170 -16.63 -12.42 0.05
C ARG A 170 -17.21 -13.78 -0.24
N ASP A 171 -18.52 -13.88 -0.07
CA ASP A 171 -19.28 -15.03 -0.53
C ASP A 171 -19.62 -14.93 -2.01
N LYS A 172 -19.92 -16.07 -2.63
CA LYS A 172 -20.31 -16.14 -4.06
C LYS A 172 -21.49 -15.23 -4.39
N LYS A 173 -22.43 -15.05 -3.45
CA LYS A 173 -23.62 -14.20 -3.60
C LYS A 173 -23.29 -12.71 -3.56
N GLU A 174 -22.15 -12.34 -2.98
CA GLU A 174 -21.74 -10.95 -2.80
C GLU A 174 -20.86 -10.42 -3.94
N ILE A 175 -20.37 -11.31 -4.81
CA ILE A 175 -19.42 -10.95 -5.88
C ILE A 175 -19.92 -9.80 -6.72
N GLN A 176 -21.17 -9.86 -7.21
CA GLN A 176 -21.72 -8.79 -8.05
C GLN A 176 -21.77 -7.45 -7.31
N ARG A 177 -22.37 -7.45 -6.12
CA ARG A 177 -22.49 -6.25 -5.27
C ARG A 177 -21.11 -5.63 -4.99
N PHE A 178 -20.12 -6.41 -4.60
CA PHE A 178 -18.79 -5.87 -4.30
C PHE A 178 -18.01 -5.48 -5.55
N SER A 179 -18.22 -6.15 -6.69
CA SER A 179 -17.67 -5.70 -7.97
C SER A 179 -18.18 -4.30 -8.32
N GLU A 180 -19.47 -4.04 -8.10
CA GLU A 180 -20.08 -2.71 -8.32
C GLU A 180 -19.56 -1.67 -7.32
N ILE A 181 -19.44 -2.02 -6.03
CA ILE A 181 -18.86 -1.16 -4.98
C ILE A 181 -17.42 -0.79 -5.35
N TYR A 182 -16.58 -1.77 -5.70
CA TYR A 182 -15.20 -1.52 -6.10
C TYR A 182 -15.12 -0.68 -7.37
N LYS A 183 -15.96 -0.98 -8.36
CA LYS A 183 -16.04 -0.19 -9.59
C LYS A 183 -16.44 1.26 -9.28
N LYS A 184 -17.29 1.49 -8.29
CA LYS A 184 -17.78 2.82 -7.90
C LYS A 184 -16.77 3.61 -7.06
N TYR A 185 -16.18 2.98 -6.05
CA TYR A 185 -15.46 3.67 -4.98
C TYR A 185 -13.95 3.40 -4.93
N SER A 186 -13.44 2.44 -5.69
CA SER A 186 -12.00 2.15 -5.75
C SER A 186 -11.31 2.79 -6.96
N TYR A 187 -10.00 2.92 -6.84
CA TYR A 187 -9.12 3.48 -7.88
C TYR A 187 -8.55 2.34 -8.74
N PRO A 188 -8.28 2.57 -10.04
CA PRO A 188 -7.52 1.65 -10.86
C PRO A 188 -6.16 1.37 -10.22
N PHE A 189 -5.87 0.10 -9.96
CA PHE A 189 -4.64 -0.33 -9.32
C PHE A 189 -3.45 -0.12 -10.26
N LYS A 190 -2.44 0.62 -9.78
CA LYS A 190 -1.21 0.90 -10.54
C LYS A 190 0.00 0.13 -10.03
N GLY A 191 -0.19 -0.73 -9.03
CA GLY A 191 0.85 -1.63 -8.55
C GLY A 191 1.05 -2.86 -9.45
N LYS A 192 2.01 -3.70 -9.04
CA LYS A 192 2.40 -4.90 -9.78
C LYS A 192 1.47 -6.08 -9.50
N TYR A 193 1.18 -6.35 -8.23
CA TYR A 193 0.33 -7.47 -7.83
C TYR A 193 -0.59 -7.12 -6.65
N ILE A 194 -1.76 -7.75 -6.60
CA ILE A 194 -2.67 -7.80 -5.46
C ILE A 194 -2.73 -9.26 -5.02
N SER A 195 -2.19 -9.54 -3.84
CA SER A 195 -2.38 -10.82 -3.15
C SER A 195 -3.72 -10.79 -2.42
N VAL A 196 -4.58 -11.77 -2.70
CA VAL A 196 -5.87 -11.97 -2.04
C VAL A 196 -5.95 -13.37 -1.44
N TYR A 197 -6.91 -13.59 -0.54
CA TYR A 197 -7.02 -14.86 0.16
C TYR A 197 -7.79 -15.93 -0.61
N ASN A 198 -8.70 -15.55 -1.50
CA ASN A 198 -9.56 -16.52 -2.19
C ASN A 198 -10.00 -16.03 -3.58
N GLU A 199 -10.56 -16.96 -4.35
CA GLU A 199 -11.06 -16.72 -5.72
C GLU A 199 -12.27 -15.78 -5.79
N ASN A 200 -13.06 -15.67 -4.72
CA ASN A 200 -14.22 -14.78 -4.71
C ASN A 200 -13.78 -13.31 -4.69
N GLU A 201 -12.82 -12.97 -3.84
CA GLU A 201 -12.23 -11.63 -3.82
C GLU A 201 -11.54 -11.31 -5.15
N LYS A 202 -10.81 -12.27 -5.72
CA LYS A 202 -10.22 -12.12 -7.06
C LYS A 202 -11.29 -11.76 -8.10
N LYS A 203 -12.41 -12.46 -8.11
CA LYS A 203 -13.54 -12.16 -9.01
C LYS A 203 -14.10 -10.76 -8.77
N CYS A 204 -14.30 -10.34 -7.52
CA CYS A 204 -14.77 -8.99 -7.20
C CYS A 204 -13.86 -7.92 -7.82
N ILE A 205 -12.55 -8.06 -7.63
CA ILE A 205 -11.55 -7.12 -8.12
C ILE A 205 -11.51 -7.11 -9.66
N VAL A 206 -11.42 -8.28 -10.30
CA VAL A 206 -11.32 -8.37 -11.77
C VAL A 206 -12.60 -7.88 -12.44
N ASN A 207 -13.77 -8.30 -11.96
CA ASN A 207 -15.07 -7.87 -12.51
C ASN A 207 -15.31 -6.36 -12.36
N SER A 208 -14.72 -5.74 -11.32
CA SER A 208 -14.82 -4.29 -11.13
C SER A 208 -13.98 -3.49 -12.13
N GLY A 209 -13.03 -4.12 -12.80
CA GLY A 209 -12.12 -3.48 -13.77
C GLY A 209 -10.99 -2.68 -13.14
N ILE A 210 -10.80 -2.76 -11.81
CA ILE A 210 -9.73 -2.01 -11.13
C ILE A 210 -8.34 -2.62 -11.32
N ALA A 211 -8.26 -3.92 -11.57
CA ALA A 211 -7.02 -4.65 -11.85
C ALA A 211 -7.29 -5.81 -12.81
N SER A 212 -6.29 -6.18 -13.59
CA SER A 212 -6.34 -7.33 -14.49
C SER A 212 -6.24 -8.65 -13.74
N SER A 213 -6.67 -9.76 -14.37
CA SER A 213 -6.57 -11.11 -13.79
C SER A 213 -5.14 -11.52 -13.45
N GLU A 214 -4.16 -11.02 -14.20
CA GLU A 214 -2.73 -11.30 -14.05
C GLU A 214 -2.12 -10.54 -12.87
N GLN A 215 -2.71 -9.39 -12.51
CA GLN A 215 -2.31 -8.63 -11.34
C GLN A 215 -2.84 -9.26 -10.04
N VAL A 216 -3.92 -10.06 -10.07
CA VAL A 216 -4.55 -10.59 -8.86
C VAL A 216 -4.16 -12.05 -8.62
N VAL A 217 -3.43 -12.30 -7.54
CA VAL A 217 -2.91 -13.62 -7.16
C VAL A 217 -3.59 -14.09 -5.88
N VAL A 218 -4.12 -15.33 -5.90
CA VAL A 218 -4.74 -15.96 -4.74
C VAL A 218 -3.67 -16.72 -3.97
N ASN A 219 -3.28 -16.22 -2.80
CA ASN A 219 -2.21 -16.80 -1.96
C ASN A 219 -2.71 -17.32 -0.59
N GLY A 220 -4.02 -17.29 -0.33
CA GLY A 220 -4.55 -17.66 0.98
C GLY A 220 -4.34 -16.57 2.04
N CYS A 221 -4.72 -16.87 3.27
CA CYS A 221 -4.70 -15.95 4.41
C CYS A 221 -3.50 -16.29 5.32
N PRO A 222 -2.36 -15.58 5.24
CA PRO A 222 -1.12 -16.01 5.91
C PRO A 222 -1.28 -16.20 7.42
N ARG A 223 -2.07 -15.36 8.09
CA ARG A 223 -2.33 -15.50 9.54
C ARG A 223 -3.07 -16.79 9.93
N GLN A 224 -3.68 -17.50 8.99
CA GLN A 224 -4.28 -18.82 9.24
C GLN A 224 -3.26 -19.95 9.14
N ASP A 225 -2.09 -19.74 8.54
CA ASP A 225 -1.11 -20.81 8.36
C ASP A 225 -0.64 -21.37 9.70
N ASP A 226 -0.55 -20.56 10.75
CA ASP A 226 -0.19 -21.03 12.10
C ASP A 226 -1.26 -21.97 12.68
N SER A 227 -2.55 -21.71 12.41
CA SER A 227 -3.65 -22.59 12.82
C SER A 227 -3.62 -23.91 12.04
N PHE A 228 -3.34 -23.86 10.74
CA PHE A 228 -3.18 -25.06 9.92
C PHE A 228 -1.97 -25.89 10.37
N ASP A 229 -0.83 -25.25 10.66
CA ASP A 229 0.35 -25.93 11.21
C ASP A 229 0.03 -26.57 12.55
N TYR A 230 -0.67 -25.86 13.45
CA TYR A 230 -1.07 -26.40 14.74
C TYR A 230 -2.01 -27.61 14.60
N PHE A 231 -2.98 -27.53 13.69
CA PHE A 231 -3.91 -28.63 13.40
C PHE A 231 -3.19 -29.85 12.81
N ASN A 232 -2.36 -29.64 11.80
CA ASN A 232 -1.62 -30.71 11.12
C ASN A 232 -0.60 -31.38 12.06
N ASN A 233 0.02 -30.63 12.96
CA ASN A 233 0.98 -31.16 13.94
C ASN A 233 0.32 -31.72 15.22
N SER A 234 -1.01 -31.87 15.23
CA SER A 234 -1.77 -32.70 16.16
C SER A 234 -1.52 -32.44 17.66
N LYS A 235 -1.70 -31.19 18.09
CA LYS A 235 -1.94 -30.86 19.51
C LYS A 235 -3.39 -30.45 19.81
N PHE A 236 -4.32 -30.69 18.89
CA PHE A 236 -5.74 -30.44 19.17
C PHE A 236 -6.30 -31.60 20.01
N PRO A 237 -6.60 -31.39 21.31
CA PRO A 237 -7.38 -32.38 22.03
C PRO A 237 -8.74 -32.48 21.34
N ARG A 238 -9.14 -33.71 20.98
CA ARG A 238 -10.51 -33.97 20.52
C ARG A 238 -11.43 -33.83 21.72
N HIS A 239 -11.96 -32.64 21.96
CA HIS A 239 -13.07 -32.47 22.90
C HIS A 239 -14.40 -32.61 22.15
N ASN A 240 -15.36 -33.33 22.75
CA ASN A 240 -16.62 -33.67 22.10
C ASN A 240 -17.59 -32.47 21.95
N ASN A 241 -17.35 -31.36 22.67
CA ASN A 241 -18.25 -30.20 22.71
C ASN A 241 -17.46 -28.90 22.49
N TYR A 242 -17.61 -28.27 21.32
CA TYR A 242 -17.17 -26.89 21.09
C TYR A 242 -18.35 -26.03 20.67
N VAL A 243 -18.48 -24.86 21.28
CA VAL A 243 -19.27 -23.75 20.75
C VAL A 243 -18.29 -22.76 20.15
N THR A 244 -18.33 -22.59 18.82
CA THR A 244 -17.52 -21.58 18.13
C THR A 244 -18.34 -20.30 18.05
N PHE A 245 -17.87 -19.24 18.70
CA PHE A 245 -18.45 -17.91 18.57
C PHE A 245 -17.84 -17.20 17.38
N PHE A 246 -18.67 -16.85 16.41
CA PHE A 246 -18.30 -15.89 15.37
C PHE A 246 -18.69 -14.50 15.87
N PHE A 247 -17.68 -13.71 16.24
CA PHE A 247 -17.87 -12.28 16.43
C PHE A 247 -17.74 -11.64 15.05
N ILE A 248 -18.88 -11.17 14.54
CA ILE A 248 -18.98 -10.38 13.30
C ILE A 248 -18.74 -8.92 13.64
#